data_AF-A0A5D3KMF6-F1
#
_entry.id   AF-A0A5D3KMF6-F1
#
_cell.length_a   1.000
_cell.length_b   1.000
_cell.length_c   1.000
_cell.angle_alpha   90.00
_cell.angle_beta   90.00
_cell.angle_gamma   90.00
#
_symmetry.space_group_name_H-M   'P 1'
#
loop_
_entity.id
_entity.type
_entity.pdbx_description
1 polymer ?
#
loop_
_entity_poly.entity_id
_entity_poly.type
_entity_poly.pdbx_seq_one_letter_code
_entity_poly.pdbx_strand_id
1 'polypeptide(L)'
;MPNLPPLVYAMLLAPLALVLIAAIVKTWQAREARCWPQASGKVVTSVAEVREVRVSDDEREDGYRMESRNFANVAYEYSVSGRKLSCNRISIGEDLGNFQVAEQLAKYPAGSIVTVYYNPRHPDQAVLERDLPKGLWGCLGIGSAIVVAIIFGSAFGLNQSYNWLAHHVGRPDLAGMVVGFGAFGLVIALMGWAVRRQASMATRWPVVPGTIKLSEMEEYHEASEPGESRGVEMFGKRVTYTYSYQNVRYINECARVAAGTPQASTKMLEKLMSRYQDGATVEVHVNPDNPAEATLDARGEGRIAYVLWGIAAVFAALALFVATRGG
;
A
#
# COMPACT_ATOMS: atom_id res chain seq x y z
N MET A 1 -22.22 15.82 26.03
CA MET A 1 -21.86 15.22 24.73
C MET A 1 -22.33 16.16 23.64
N PRO A 2 -21.54 16.48 22.61
CA PRO A 2 -22.02 17.32 21.53
C PRO A 2 -23.22 16.65 20.83
N ASN A 3 -24.30 17.40 20.60
CA ASN A 3 -25.51 16.93 19.91
C ASN A 3 -25.24 16.87 18.39
N LEU A 4 -24.41 15.93 17.95
CA LEU A 4 -24.26 15.62 16.53
C LEU A 4 -25.42 14.71 16.08
N PRO A 5 -25.89 14.83 14.83
CA PRO A 5 -26.89 13.93 14.29
C PRO A 5 -26.44 12.46 14.40
N PRO A 6 -27.34 11.50 14.71
CA PRO A 6 -26.99 10.07 14.82
C PRO A 6 -26.26 9.51 13.60
N LEU A 7 -26.58 10.03 12.40
CA LEU A 7 -25.94 9.69 11.13
C LEU A 7 -24.43 10.02 11.10
N VAL A 8 -24.02 11.13 11.71
CA VAL A 8 -22.61 11.56 11.76
C VAL A 8 -21.81 10.63 12.67
N TYR A 9 -22.39 10.21 13.80
CA TYR A 9 -21.79 9.19 14.65
C TYR A 9 -21.66 7.84 13.93
N ALA A 10 -22.67 7.43 13.17
CA ALA A 10 -22.63 6.19 12.39
C ALA A 10 -21.53 6.23 11.31
N MET A 11 -21.37 7.34 10.59
CA MET A 11 -20.31 7.50 9.58
C MET A 11 -18.90 7.51 10.19
N LEU A 12 -18.71 8.09 11.37
CA LEU A 12 -17.40 8.11 12.05
C LEU A 12 -17.03 6.76 12.68
N LEU A 13 -18.02 6.02 13.18
CA LEU A 13 -17.82 4.74 13.85
C LEU A 13 -17.78 3.54 12.90
N ALA A 14 -18.40 3.62 11.72
CA ALA A 14 -18.43 2.51 10.76
C ALA A 14 -17.02 2.06 10.29
N PRO A 15 -16.08 2.96 9.93
CA PRO A 15 -14.70 2.57 9.61
C PRO A 15 -13.97 1.94 10.80
N LEU A 16 -14.18 2.47 12.02
CA LEU A 16 -13.60 1.91 13.24
C LEU A 16 -14.14 0.49 13.51
N ALA A 17 -15.45 0.30 13.41
CA ALA A 17 -16.08 -1.00 13.59
C ALA A 17 -15.57 -2.01 12.57
N LEU A 18 -15.43 -1.62 11.30
CA LEU A 18 -14.89 -2.49 10.25
C LEU A 18 -13.44 -2.89 10.52
N VAL A 19 -12.58 -1.95 10.94
CA VAL A 19 -11.19 -2.23 11.34
C VAL A 19 -11.14 -3.16 12.57
N LEU A 20 -11.99 -2.94 13.57
CA LEU A 20 -12.05 -3.78 14.77
C LEU A 20 -12.56 -5.19 14.43
N ILE A 21 -13.57 -5.32 13.58
CA ILE A 21 -14.06 -6.62 13.10
C ILE A 21 -12.94 -7.35 12.34
N ALA A 22 -12.25 -6.69 11.42
CA ALA A 22 -11.12 -7.27 10.70
C ALA A 22 -10.01 -7.71 11.66
N ALA A 23 -9.68 -6.89 12.66
CA ALA A 23 -8.70 -7.22 13.69
C ALA A 23 -9.14 -8.42 14.54
N ILE A 24 -10.42 -8.51 14.94
CA ILE A 24 -10.98 -9.64 15.69
C ILE A 24 -10.90 -10.92 14.86
N VAL A 25 -11.30 -10.88 13.58
CA VAL A 25 -11.24 -12.05 12.68
C VAL A 25 -9.79 -12.51 12.51
N LYS A 26 -8.85 -11.60 12.25
CA LYS A 26 -7.43 -11.93 12.07
C LYS A 26 -6.78 -12.44 13.35
N THR A 27 -7.14 -11.88 14.51
CA THR A 27 -6.65 -12.38 15.82
C THR A 27 -7.24 -13.74 16.17
N TRP A 28 -8.49 -14.03 15.77
CA TRP A 28 -9.08 -15.36 15.89
C TRP A 28 -8.33 -16.41 15.06
N GLN A 29 -8.08 -16.12 13.78
CA GLN A 29 -7.30 -17.00 12.89
C GLN A 29 -5.89 -17.26 13.46
N ALA A 30 -5.24 -16.22 13.98
CA ALA A 30 -3.94 -16.36 14.62
C ALA A 30 -4.00 -17.18 15.92
N ARG A 31 -5.08 -17.07 16.70
CA ARG A 31 -5.26 -17.84 17.93
C ARG A 31 -5.52 -19.32 17.64
N GLU A 32 -6.28 -19.65 16.61
CA GLU A 32 -6.45 -21.04 16.17
C GLU A 32 -5.11 -21.63 15.72
N ALA A 33 -4.35 -20.86 14.94
CA ALA A 33 -3.04 -21.28 14.49
C ALA A 33 -2.03 -21.45 15.62
N ARG A 34 -2.12 -20.66 16.72
CA ARG A 34 -1.27 -20.84 17.92
C ARG A 34 -1.35 -22.25 18.50
N CYS A 35 -2.47 -22.94 18.37
CA CYS A 35 -2.65 -24.31 18.84
C CYS A 35 -2.30 -25.36 17.79
N TRP A 36 -1.86 -24.97 16.59
CA TRP A 36 -1.49 -25.93 15.56
C TRP A 36 -0.28 -26.78 15.99
N PRO A 37 -0.37 -28.12 15.86
CA PRO A 37 0.74 -29.02 16.09
C PRO A 37 1.89 -28.78 15.11
N GLN A 38 3.07 -29.27 15.50
CA GLN A 38 4.32 -29.10 14.78
C GLN A 38 4.72 -30.42 14.13
N ALA A 39 5.26 -30.34 12.91
CA ALA A 39 5.91 -31.44 12.22
C ALA A 39 7.26 -30.96 11.66
N SER A 40 8.23 -31.86 11.55
CA SER A 40 9.46 -31.58 10.81
C SER A 40 9.15 -31.62 9.31
N GLY A 41 9.53 -30.56 8.60
CA GLY A 41 9.45 -30.48 7.15
C GLY A 41 10.80 -30.15 6.53
N LYS A 42 10.85 -30.19 5.21
CA LYS A 42 12.02 -29.82 4.41
C LYS A 42 11.60 -28.85 3.33
N VAL A 43 12.32 -27.75 3.19
CA VAL A 43 12.12 -26.81 2.08
C VAL A 43 12.62 -27.46 0.80
N VAL A 44 11.75 -27.56 -0.21
CA VAL A 44 12.06 -28.14 -1.52
C VAL A 44 12.41 -27.04 -2.51
N THR A 45 11.69 -25.93 -2.47
CA THR A 45 11.88 -24.78 -3.36
C THR A 45 11.97 -23.51 -2.54
N SER A 46 12.94 -22.65 -2.86
CA SER A 46 13.08 -21.31 -2.29
C SER A 46 13.61 -20.38 -3.37
N VAL A 47 12.71 -19.69 -4.06
CA VAL A 47 13.03 -18.81 -5.19
C VAL A 47 12.17 -17.55 -5.17
N ALA A 48 12.72 -16.44 -5.66
CA ALA A 48 11.91 -15.27 -5.95
C ALA A 48 11.06 -15.54 -7.20
N GLU A 49 9.78 -15.24 -7.10
CA GLU A 49 8.80 -15.45 -8.16
C GLU A 49 8.04 -14.16 -8.43
N VAL A 50 7.88 -13.82 -9.71
CA VAL A 50 7.02 -12.71 -10.11
C VAL A 50 5.64 -13.27 -10.42
N ARG A 51 4.60 -12.69 -9.84
CA ARG A 51 3.20 -13.02 -10.15
C ARG A 51 2.43 -11.78 -10.54
N GLU A 52 1.49 -11.95 -11.46
CA GLU A 52 0.50 -10.92 -11.75
C GLU A 52 -0.67 -11.03 -10.78
N VAL A 53 -0.98 -9.92 -10.12
CA VAL A 53 -2.05 -9.83 -9.13
C VAL A 53 -3.08 -8.82 -9.61
N ARG A 54 -4.36 -9.14 -9.40
CA ARG A 54 -5.47 -8.21 -9.63
C ARG A 54 -5.53 -7.20 -8.50
N VAL A 55 -5.48 -5.92 -8.85
CA VAL A 55 -5.60 -4.79 -7.94
C VAL A 55 -6.84 -4.00 -8.34
N SER A 56 -7.69 -3.65 -7.38
CA SER A 56 -8.90 -2.86 -7.62
C SER A 56 -8.56 -1.55 -8.34
N ASP A 57 -9.31 -1.23 -9.38
CA ASP A 57 -9.14 -0.04 -10.20
C ASP A 57 -10.51 0.46 -10.66
N ASP A 58 -11.07 1.40 -9.88
CA ASP A 58 -12.43 1.92 -10.12
C ASP A 58 -12.51 2.77 -11.40
N GLU A 59 -11.37 3.14 -11.99
CA GLU A 59 -11.31 3.85 -13.28
C GLU A 59 -11.52 2.90 -14.47
N ARG A 60 -11.42 1.57 -14.29
CA ARG A 60 -11.57 0.57 -15.35
C ARG A 60 -12.96 -0.08 -15.32
N GLU A 61 -13.53 -0.38 -16.49
CA GLU A 61 -14.80 -1.10 -16.63
C GLU A 61 -14.80 -2.44 -15.89
N ASP A 62 -13.68 -3.17 -15.95
CA ASP A 62 -13.50 -4.45 -15.26
C ASP A 62 -13.33 -4.31 -13.73
N GLY A 63 -13.12 -3.10 -13.22
CA GLY A 63 -12.89 -2.81 -11.79
C GLY A 63 -11.54 -3.29 -11.25
N TYR A 64 -10.63 -3.75 -12.11
CA TYR A 64 -9.28 -4.15 -11.71
C TYR A 64 -8.23 -3.91 -12.79
N ARG A 65 -6.97 -3.86 -12.34
CA ARG A 65 -5.77 -3.90 -13.17
C ARG A 65 -4.83 -5.01 -12.73
N MET A 66 -4.00 -5.49 -13.66
CA MET A 66 -2.94 -6.44 -13.36
C MET A 66 -1.69 -5.71 -12.88
N GLU A 67 -1.06 -6.18 -11.81
CA GLU A 67 0.19 -5.64 -11.26
C GLU A 67 1.19 -6.78 -11.05
N SER A 68 2.40 -6.63 -11.58
CA SER A 68 3.49 -7.58 -11.31
C SER A 68 4.05 -7.32 -9.91
N ARG A 69 4.04 -8.35 -9.06
CA ARG A 69 4.61 -8.28 -7.71
C ARG A 69 5.62 -9.41 -7.49
N ASN A 70 6.62 -9.11 -6.68
CA ASN A 70 7.69 -10.03 -6.30
C ASN A 70 7.28 -10.81 -5.04
N PHE A 71 7.35 -12.13 -5.09
CA PHE A 71 7.00 -13.05 -4.01
C PHE A 71 8.19 -13.92 -3.64
N ALA A 72 8.30 -14.31 -2.37
CA ALA A 72 9.18 -15.39 -1.98
C ALA A 72 8.40 -16.71 -2.07
N ASN A 73 8.68 -17.51 -3.09
CA ASN A 73 8.08 -18.83 -3.21
C ASN A 73 8.91 -19.85 -2.43
N VAL A 74 8.51 -20.09 -1.18
CA VAL A 74 9.11 -21.09 -0.28
C VAL A 74 8.16 -22.28 -0.18
N ALA A 75 8.40 -23.31 -0.99
CA ALA A 75 7.64 -24.56 -0.95
C ALA A 75 8.35 -25.61 -0.09
N TYR A 76 7.61 -26.27 0.78
CA TYR A 76 8.13 -27.25 1.71
C TYR A 76 7.25 -28.50 1.77
N GLU A 77 7.88 -29.62 2.08
CA GLU A 77 7.25 -30.92 2.28
C GLU A 77 7.33 -31.34 3.75
N TYR A 78 6.28 -31.99 4.24
CA TYR A 78 6.20 -32.50 5.60
C TYR A 78 5.33 -33.75 5.62
N SER A 79 5.43 -34.53 6.70
CA SER A 79 4.67 -35.77 6.86
C SER A 79 3.82 -35.72 8.12
N VAL A 80 2.53 -35.99 7.97
CA VAL A 80 1.56 -36.08 9.07
C VAL A 80 0.89 -37.45 9.00
N SER A 81 1.00 -38.24 10.06
CA SER A 81 0.40 -39.58 10.15
C SER A 81 0.73 -40.48 8.95
N GLY A 82 1.97 -40.44 8.46
CA GLY A 82 2.44 -41.21 7.30
C GLY A 82 2.05 -40.67 5.92
N ARG A 83 1.29 -39.58 5.84
CA ARG A 83 0.95 -38.90 4.58
C ARG A 83 1.94 -37.76 4.31
N LYS A 84 2.56 -37.78 3.13
CA LYS A 84 3.37 -36.66 2.63
C LYS A 84 2.46 -35.56 2.11
N LEU A 85 2.71 -34.33 2.56
CA LEU A 85 1.98 -33.13 2.20
C LEU A 85 2.97 -32.06 1.82
N SER A 86 2.54 -31.12 1.00
CA SER A 86 3.33 -29.95 0.60
C SER A 86 2.51 -28.68 0.76
N CYS A 87 3.19 -27.58 1.05
CA CYS A 87 2.59 -26.26 1.16
C CYS A 87 3.65 -25.20 0.84
N ASN A 88 3.23 -23.98 0.53
CA ASN A 88 4.11 -22.87 0.18
C ASN A 88 3.79 -21.58 0.94
N ARG A 89 3.10 -21.70 2.08
CA ARG A 89 2.67 -20.56 2.87
C ARG A 89 3.64 -20.30 4.02
N ILE A 90 4.25 -19.11 4.03
CA ILE A 90 5.20 -18.76 5.08
C ILE A 90 4.48 -18.37 6.37
N SER A 91 3.49 -17.48 6.30
CA SER A 91 2.77 -16.99 7.49
C SER A 91 1.25 -17.05 7.34
N ILE A 92 0.53 -16.86 8.44
CA ILE A 92 -0.94 -16.73 8.45
C ILE A 92 -1.39 -15.42 7.79
N GLY A 93 -0.50 -14.43 7.70
CA GLY A 93 -0.74 -13.21 6.95
C GLY A 93 -1.09 -13.50 5.49
N GLU A 94 -1.80 -12.57 4.89
CA GLU A 94 -1.92 -12.54 3.43
C GLU A 94 -0.61 -12.00 2.87
N ASP A 95 0.00 -12.74 1.94
CA ASP A 95 1.19 -12.28 1.26
C ASP A 95 0.77 -11.40 0.08
N LEU A 96 0.97 -10.09 0.23
CA LEU A 96 0.63 -9.09 -0.78
C LEU A 96 1.73 -8.92 -1.82
N GLY A 97 2.89 -9.56 -1.65
CA GLY A 97 4.08 -9.37 -2.48
C GLY A 97 4.85 -8.08 -2.17
N ASN A 98 6.00 -7.91 -2.82
CA ASN A 98 6.93 -6.78 -2.71
C ASN A 98 7.47 -6.48 -1.29
N PHE A 99 7.41 -7.46 -0.39
CA PHE A 99 7.82 -7.27 0.99
C PHE A 99 8.69 -8.44 1.49
N GLN A 100 9.87 -8.12 2.03
CA GLN A 100 10.77 -9.08 2.70
C GLN A 100 11.14 -10.32 1.85
N VAL A 101 11.11 -10.21 0.52
CA VAL A 101 11.36 -11.35 -0.38
C VAL A 101 12.76 -11.94 -0.13
N ALA A 102 13.81 -11.11 -0.12
CA ALA A 102 15.17 -11.60 0.14
C ALA A 102 15.32 -12.18 1.56
N GLU A 103 14.71 -11.54 2.56
CA GLU A 103 14.77 -11.98 3.96
C GLU A 103 14.15 -13.38 4.12
N GLN A 104 12.98 -13.61 3.53
CA GLN A 104 12.28 -14.88 3.57
C GLN A 104 13.06 -15.99 2.85
N LEU A 105 13.63 -15.69 1.67
CA LEU A 105 14.46 -16.66 0.92
C LEU A 105 15.74 -17.02 1.68
N ALA A 106 16.38 -16.04 2.33
CA ALA A 106 17.56 -16.26 3.15
C ALA A 106 17.25 -17.06 4.43
N LYS A 107 16.08 -16.83 5.03
CA LYS A 107 15.60 -17.53 6.22
C LYS A 107 15.22 -18.99 5.94
N TYR A 108 14.71 -19.26 4.74
CA TYR A 108 14.23 -20.58 4.33
C TYR A 108 14.93 -21.06 3.05
N PRO A 109 16.24 -21.34 3.07
CA PRO A 109 16.95 -21.83 1.89
C PRO A 109 16.49 -23.24 1.51
N ALA A 110 16.54 -23.55 0.22
CA ALA A 110 16.19 -24.88 -0.29
C ALA A 110 17.05 -25.97 0.38
N GLY A 111 16.42 -27.07 0.77
CA GLY A 111 17.05 -28.18 1.49
C GLY A 111 17.08 -28.03 3.01
N SER A 112 16.76 -26.85 3.56
CA SER A 112 16.71 -26.65 5.02
C SER A 112 15.59 -27.46 5.67
N ILE A 113 15.85 -27.90 6.91
CA ILE A 113 14.85 -28.52 7.78
C ILE A 113 14.13 -27.41 8.54
N VAL A 114 12.80 -27.41 8.47
CA VAL A 114 11.95 -26.37 9.02
C VAL A 114 10.88 -26.98 9.92
N THR A 115 10.45 -26.22 10.91
CA THR A 115 9.27 -26.56 11.70
C THR A 115 8.02 -26.11 10.94
N VAL A 116 7.16 -27.06 10.62
CA VAL A 116 5.89 -26.82 9.94
C VAL A 116 4.76 -26.89 10.94
N TYR A 117 3.97 -25.83 11.03
CA TYR A 117 2.75 -25.79 11.83
C TYR A 117 1.57 -26.13 10.92
N TYR A 118 0.87 -27.23 11.19
CA TYR A 118 -0.22 -27.70 10.33
C TYR A 118 -1.56 -27.67 11.06
N ASN A 119 -2.64 -27.40 10.32
CA ASN A 119 -3.99 -27.45 10.86
C ASN A 119 -4.38 -28.93 11.10
N PRO A 120 -4.71 -29.35 12.34
CA PRO A 120 -4.99 -30.75 12.63
C PRO A 120 -6.29 -31.25 11.99
N ARG A 121 -7.22 -30.33 11.66
CA ARG A 121 -8.48 -30.66 10.96
C ARG A 121 -8.29 -30.72 9.44
N HIS A 122 -7.38 -29.91 8.91
CA HIS A 122 -7.05 -29.84 7.48
C HIS A 122 -5.53 -29.87 7.30
N PRO A 123 -4.89 -31.05 7.35
CA PRO A 123 -3.43 -31.16 7.35
C PRO A 123 -2.76 -30.57 6.12
N ASP A 124 -3.48 -30.34 5.02
CA ASP A 124 -3.03 -29.64 3.81
C ASP A 124 -2.76 -28.14 4.04
N GLN A 125 -3.35 -27.56 5.08
CA GLN A 125 -3.09 -26.18 5.50
C GLN A 125 -1.95 -26.17 6.51
N ALA A 126 -0.83 -25.57 6.13
CA ALA A 126 0.29 -25.38 7.02
C ALA A 126 0.95 -24.02 6.83
N VAL A 127 1.74 -23.60 7.82
CA VAL A 127 2.58 -22.41 7.80
C VAL A 127 3.94 -22.68 8.44
N LEU A 128 4.95 -21.91 8.05
CA LEU A 128 6.27 -21.92 8.72
C LEU A 128 6.29 -20.97 9.93
N GLU A 129 5.50 -19.90 9.86
CA GLU A 129 5.37 -18.87 10.88
C GLU A 129 3.92 -18.77 11.35
N ARG A 130 3.73 -19.21 12.59
CA ARG A 130 2.44 -19.22 13.29
C ARG A 130 2.09 -17.90 13.98
N ASP A 131 3.08 -17.03 14.18
CA ASP A 131 2.87 -15.74 14.82
C ASP A 131 2.38 -14.71 13.80
N LEU A 132 1.58 -13.75 14.29
CA LEU A 132 1.15 -12.62 13.45
C LEU A 132 2.41 -11.86 12.99
N PRO A 133 2.52 -11.50 11.70
CA PRO A 133 3.66 -10.75 11.22
C PRO A 133 3.81 -9.46 12.03
N LYS A 134 5.03 -9.13 12.45
CA LYS A 134 5.32 -7.99 13.34
C LYS A 134 4.76 -6.66 12.81
N GLY A 135 4.68 -6.51 11.48
CA GLY A 135 4.11 -5.33 10.81
C GLY A 135 2.59 -5.17 10.94
N LEU A 136 1.83 -6.25 11.18
CA LEU A 136 0.36 -6.18 11.24
C LEU A 136 -0.12 -5.38 12.45
N TRP A 137 0.54 -5.51 13.60
CA TRP A 137 0.26 -4.68 14.78
C TRP A 137 0.70 -3.23 14.59
N GLY A 138 1.74 -2.98 13.79
CA GLY A 138 2.16 -1.64 13.40
C GLY A 138 1.11 -0.94 12.54
N CYS A 139 0.64 -1.60 11.47
CA CYS A 139 -0.40 -1.06 10.59
C CYS A 139 -1.74 -0.88 11.29
N LEU A 140 -2.18 -1.87 12.09
CA LEU A 140 -3.39 -1.75 12.90
C LEU A 140 -3.25 -0.69 13.99
N GLY A 141 -2.07 -0.57 14.61
CA GLY A 141 -1.76 0.44 15.63
C GLY A 141 -1.77 1.87 15.07
N ILE A 142 -1.15 2.08 13.91
CA ILE A 142 -1.13 3.39 13.23
C ILE A 142 -2.54 3.73 12.71
N GLY A 143 -3.23 2.78 12.07
CA GLY A 143 -4.59 2.99 11.59
C GLY A 143 -5.58 3.27 12.72
N SER A 144 -5.52 2.51 13.82
CA SER A 144 -6.35 2.78 15.01
C SER A 144 -5.95 4.08 15.71
N ALA A 145 -4.68 4.45 15.78
CA ALA A 145 -4.24 5.73 16.31
C ALA A 145 -4.73 6.91 15.46
N ILE A 146 -4.75 6.78 14.13
CA ILE A 146 -5.31 7.79 13.23
C ILE A 146 -6.82 7.91 13.44
N VAL A 147 -7.54 6.80 13.49
CA VAL A 147 -9.00 6.81 13.71
C VAL A 147 -9.35 7.33 15.10
N VAL A 148 -8.61 6.94 16.14
CA VAL A 148 -8.76 7.47 17.49
C VAL A 148 -8.38 8.95 17.51
N ALA A 149 -7.31 9.40 16.86
CA ALA A 149 -6.98 10.82 16.77
C ALA A 149 -8.06 11.62 16.04
N ILE A 150 -8.71 11.04 15.02
CA ILE A 150 -9.85 11.64 14.33
C ILE A 150 -11.07 11.70 15.27
N ILE A 151 -11.38 10.64 16.01
CA ILE A 151 -12.55 10.56 16.91
C ILE A 151 -12.35 11.39 18.19
N PHE A 152 -11.20 11.28 18.85
CA PHE A 152 -10.85 12.07 20.04
C PHE A 152 -10.56 13.53 19.69
N GLY A 153 -9.90 13.76 18.55
CA GLY A 153 -9.72 15.10 17.98
C GLY A 153 -11.06 15.74 17.63
N SER A 154 -12.05 14.97 17.17
CA SER A 154 -13.41 15.47 16.89
C SER A 154 -14.34 15.56 18.10
N ALA A 155 -14.16 14.73 19.12
CA ALA A 155 -15.00 14.77 20.33
C ALA A 155 -14.48 15.75 21.40
N PHE A 156 -13.16 15.87 21.55
CA PHE A 156 -12.51 16.63 22.63
C PHE A 156 -11.82 17.89 22.09
N GLY A 157 -11.00 17.72 21.04
CA GLY A 157 -10.28 18.81 20.40
C GLY A 157 -11.25 19.81 19.76
N LEU A 158 -12.15 19.34 18.90
CA LEU A 158 -13.18 20.15 18.23
C LEU A 158 -14.12 20.82 19.24
N ASN A 159 -14.55 20.17 20.32
CA ASN A 159 -15.47 20.78 21.30
C ASN A 159 -14.80 21.87 22.17
N GLN A 160 -13.56 21.65 22.62
CA GLN A 160 -12.83 22.62 23.45
C GLN A 160 -12.22 23.76 22.60
N SER A 161 -11.70 23.44 21.42
CA SER A 161 -11.26 24.44 20.44
C SER A 161 -12.44 25.23 19.89
N TYR A 162 -13.61 24.63 19.64
CA TYR A 162 -14.85 25.33 19.30
C TYR A 162 -15.25 26.33 20.37
N ASN A 163 -15.26 25.95 21.65
CA ASN A 163 -15.61 26.87 22.74
C ASN A 163 -14.61 28.04 22.90
N TRP A 164 -13.31 27.78 22.68
CA TRP A 164 -12.26 28.80 22.77
C TRP A 164 -12.21 29.72 21.53
N LEU A 165 -12.31 29.15 20.31
CA LEU A 165 -12.42 29.89 19.05
C LEU A 165 -13.76 30.64 18.96
N ALA A 166 -14.87 30.11 19.45
CA ALA A 166 -16.14 30.82 19.50
C ALA A 166 -16.08 32.12 20.34
N HIS A 167 -15.13 32.20 21.30
CA HIS A 167 -14.86 33.43 22.06
C HIS A 167 -13.84 34.38 21.42
N HIS A 168 -13.01 33.92 20.47
CA HIS A 168 -11.92 34.71 19.87
C HIS A 168 -12.10 34.97 18.36
N VAL A 169 -13.01 34.27 17.69
CA VAL A 169 -13.30 34.40 16.26
C VAL A 169 -14.51 35.31 16.09
N GLY A 170 -14.46 36.21 15.11
CA GLY A 170 -15.53 37.19 14.86
C GLY A 170 -16.90 36.57 14.50
N ARG A 171 -16.97 35.26 14.20
CA ARG A 171 -18.20 34.50 13.95
C ARG A 171 -18.15 33.09 14.57
N PRO A 172 -18.85 32.83 15.67
CA PRO A 172 -18.86 31.51 16.34
C PRO A 172 -19.50 30.42 15.48
N ASP A 173 -20.38 30.77 14.55
CA ASP A 173 -21.10 29.85 13.67
C ASP A 173 -20.20 29.09 12.68
N LEU A 174 -19.00 29.62 12.41
CA LEU A 174 -18.04 29.06 11.44
C LEU A 174 -16.83 28.39 12.11
N ALA A 175 -16.77 28.35 13.44
CA ALA A 175 -15.64 27.79 14.20
C ALA A 175 -15.38 26.32 13.86
N GLY A 176 -16.44 25.53 13.59
CA GLY A 176 -16.30 24.13 13.15
C GLY A 176 -15.54 23.98 11.82
N MET A 177 -15.70 24.92 10.89
CA MET A 177 -15.01 24.89 9.59
C MET A 177 -13.52 25.22 9.73
N VAL A 178 -13.17 26.19 10.59
CA VAL A 178 -11.77 26.56 10.87
C VAL A 178 -10.99 25.37 11.42
N VAL A 179 -11.59 24.64 12.37
CA VAL A 179 -10.95 23.46 12.96
C VAL A 179 -10.86 22.32 11.94
N GLY A 180 -11.90 22.10 11.11
CA GLY A 180 -11.89 21.11 10.04
C GLY A 180 -10.77 21.36 9.02
N PHE A 181 -10.66 22.59 8.50
CA PHE A 181 -9.61 22.95 7.54
C PHE A 181 -8.20 22.89 8.16
N GLY A 182 -8.04 23.33 9.41
CA GLY A 182 -6.76 23.23 10.12
C GLY A 182 -6.30 21.79 10.33
N ALA A 183 -7.21 20.89 10.74
CA ALA A 183 -6.91 19.47 10.91
C ALA A 183 -6.52 18.80 9.59
N PHE A 184 -7.27 19.07 8.52
CA PHE A 184 -6.98 18.52 7.19
C PHE A 184 -5.65 19.02 6.63
N GLY A 185 -5.37 20.32 6.77
CA GLY A 185 -4.09 20.92 6.39
C GLY A 185 -2.90 20.30 7.15
N LEU A 186 -3.05 20.01 8.45
CA LEU A 186 -2.02 19.36 9.26
C LEU A 186 -1.72 17.93 8.80
N VAL A 187 -2.76 17.13 8.51
CA VAL A 187 -2.59 15.75 8.00
C VAL A 187 -1.83 15.77 6.67
N ILE A 188 -2.21 16.66 5.75
CA ILE A 188 -1.53 16.80 4.46
C ILE A 188 -0.06 17.25 4.65
N ALA A 189 0.20 18.17 5.58
CA ALA A 189 1.57 18.61 5.88
C ALA A 189 2.44 17.48 6.44
N LEU A 190 1.90 16.66 7.35
CA LEU A 190 2.58 15.47 7.89
C LEU A 190 2.85 14.43 6.79
N MET A 191 1.90 14.22 5.87
CA MET A 191 2.09 13.36 4.70
C MET A 191 3.21 13.90 3.80
N GLY A 192 3.21 15.20 3.51
CA GLY A 192 4.27 15.85 2.74
C GLY A 192 5.64 15.73 3.40
N TRP A 193 5.71 15.83 4.73
CA TRP A 193 6.93 15.58 5.50
C TRP A 193 7.39 14.11 5.39
N ALA A 194 6.47 13.15 5.51
CA ALA A 194 6.78 11.72 5.39
C ALA A 194 7.32 11.36 3.99
N VAL A 195 6.66 11.83 2.93
CA VAL A 195 7.12 11.65 1.54
C VAL A 195 8.51 12.26 1.34
N ARG A 196 8.75 13.47 1.84
CA ARG A 196 10.07 14.10 1.75
C ARG A 196 11.14 13.31 2.50
N ARG A 197 10.79 12.76 3.67
CA ARG A 197 11.70 11.93 4.46
C ARG A 197 12.07 10.65 3.70
N GLN A 198 11.09 9.95 3.13
CA GLN A 198 11.29 8.74 2.32
C GLN A 198 12.14 9.03 1.07
N ALA A 199 11.80 10.08 0.32
CA ALA A 199 12.61 10.50 -0.83
C ALA A 199 14.06 10.80 -0.43
N SER A 200 14.30 11.43 0.73
CA SER A 200 15.66 11.67 1.22
C SER A 200 16.42 10.37 1.55
N MET A 201 15.73 9.36 2.07
CA MET A 201 16.32 8.04 2.31
C MET A 201 16.67 7.35 0.98
N ALA A 202 15.79 7.44 -0.01
CA ALA A 202 16.01 6.90 -1.34
C ALA A 202 17.22 7.49 -2.07
N THR A 203 17.61 8.74 -1.76
CA THR A 203 18.84 9.32 -2.31
C THR A 203 20.13 8.67 -1.82
N ARG A 204 20.06 7.89 -0.73
CA ARG A 204 21.22 7.22 -0.11
C ARG A 204 21.21 5.72 -0.33
N TRP A 205 20.24 5.20 -1.06
CA TRP A 205 20.15 3.77 -1.36
C TRP A 205 21.29 3.32 -2.28
N PRO A 206 21.74 2.06 -2.13
CA PRO A 206 22.69 1.46 -3.06
C PRO A 206 22.14 1.45 -4.49
N VAL A 207 23.03 1.69 -5.44
CA VAL A 207 22.71 1.75 -6.87
C VAL A 207 23.18 0.47 -7.54
N VAL A 208 22.29 -0.17 -8.30
CA VAL A 208 22.59 -1.35 -9.12
C VAL A 208 22.13 -1.14 -10.56
N PRO A 209 22.77 -1.78 -11.55
CA PRO A 209 22.27 -1.76 -12.92
C PRO A 209 20.95 -2.55 -13.01
N GLY A 210 19.97 -1.97 -13.70
CA GLY A 210 18.73 -2.63 -14.11
C GLY A 210 18.49 -2.48 -15.60
N THR A 211 17.55 -3.27 -16.13
CA THR A 211 17.16 -3.26 -17.54
C THR A 211 15.69 -2.89 -17.66
N ILE A 212 15.39 -1.89 -18.48
CA ILE A 212 14.01 -1.49 -18.81
C ILE A 212 13.37 -2.56 -19.70
N LYS A 213 12.10 -2.85 -19.42
CA LYS A 213 11.23 -3.66 -20.25
C LYS A 213 9.89 -2.98 -20.42
N LEU A 214 9.54 -2.65 -21.65
CA LEU A 214 8.22 -2.14 -21.99
C LEU A 214 7.22 -3.29 -22.12
N SER A 215 6.00 -3.08 -21.63
CA SER A 215 4.90 -4.02 -21.87
C SER A 215 4.43 -3.96 -23.31
N GLU A 216 3.69 -4.99 -23.71
CA GLU A 216 2.79 -4.92 -24.85
C GLU A 216 1.70 -3.86 -24.61
N MET A 217 1.05 -3.44 -25.68
CA MET A 217 -0.05 -2.47 -25.60
C MET A 217 -1.24 -3.15 -24.92
N GLU A 218 -1.68 -2.58 -23.80
CA GLU A 218 -2.88 -3.04 -23.09
C GLU A 218 -4.08 -2.24 -23.59
N GLU A 219 -5.14 -2.91 -24.02
CA GLU A 219 -6.41 -2.31 -24.39
C GLU A 219 -7.43 -2.59 -23.28
N TYR A 220 -8.05 -1.53 -22.76
CA TYR A 220 -9.09 -1.65 -21.73
C TYR A 220 -10.10 -0.51 -21.86
N HIS A 221 -11.24 -0.59 -21.19
CA HIS A 221 -12.25 0.46 -21.21
C HIS A 221 -12.34 1.17 -19.85
N GLU A 222 -12.59 2.47 -19.86
CA GLU A 222 -12.89 3.22 -18.63
C GLU A 222 -14.22 2.77 -18.02
N ALA A 223 -14.35 2.93 -16.70
CA ALA A 223 -15.61 2.72 -16.02
C ALA A 223 -16.64 3.76 -16.49
N SER A 224 -17.82 3.29 -16.89
CA SER A 224 -18.98 4.14 -17.20
C SER A 224 -19.98 4.17 -16.05
N GLU A 225 -20.77 5.24 -15.99
CA GLU A 225 -21.89 5.29 -15.05
C GLU A 225 -22.96 4.23 -15.38
N PRO A 226 -23.65 3.68 -14.36
CA PRO A 226 -24.71 2.70 -14.59
C PRO A 226 -25.82 3.24 -15.50
N GLY A 227 -25.99 2.62 -16.66
CA GLY A 227 -26.99 3.01 -17.66
C GLY A 227 -26.46 3.86 -18.82
N GLU A 228 -25.18 4.24 -18.79
CA GLU A 228 -24.50 4.84 -19.94
C GLU A 228 -23.93 3.79 -20.90
N SER A 229 -23.51 4.26 -22.07
CA SER A 229 -22.79 3.44 -23.04
C SER A 229 -21.41 3.03 -22.51
N ARG A 230 -20.81 2.01 -23.14
CA ARG A 230 -19.48 1.51 -22.80
C ARG A 230 -18.45 2.64 -22.73
N GLY A 231 -17.59 2.58 -21.71
CA GLY A 231 -16.60 3.63 -21.44
C GLY A 231 -15.57 3.73 -22.55
N VAL A 232 -14.85 4.86 -22.55
CA VAL A 232 -13.85 5.17 -23.58
C VAL A 232 -12.80 4.07 -23.61
N GLU A 233 -12.51 3.58 -24.82
CA GLU A 233 -11.43 2.61 -25.03
C GLU A 233 -10.07 3.29 -24.82
N MET A 234 -9.24 2.69 -23.98
CA MET A 234 -7.96 3.19 -23.52
C MET A 234 -6.84 2.29 -24.00
N PHE A 235 -5.81 2.91 -24.57
CA PHE A 235 -4.59 2.26 -25.01
C PHE A 235 -3.47 2.55 -24.01
N GLY A 236 -3.21 1.58 -23.14
CA GLY A 236 -2.23 1.62 -22.06
C GLY A 236 -0.88 1.05 -22.44
N LYS A 237 0.19 1.60 -21.85
CA LYS A 237 1.51 0.99 -21.85
C LYS A 237 2.19 1.16 -20.51
N ARG A 238 2.91 0.11 -20.11
CA ARG A 238 3.61 0.01 -18.84
C ARG A 238 5.11 -0.07 -19.06
N VAL A 239 5.86 0.60 -18.21
CA VAL A 239 7.33 0.55 -18.18
C VAL A 239 7.73 -0.14 -16.89
N THR A 240 8.19 -1.38 -17.06
CA THR A 240 8.80 -2.14 -15.98
C THR A 240 10.30 -2.10 -16.11
N TYR A 241 11.01 -2.38 -15.03
CA TYR A 241 12.44 -2.58 -15.06
C TYR A 241 12.79 -3.76 -14.16
N THR A 242 13.80 -4.51 -14.58
CA THR A 242 14.31 -5.66 -13.83
C THR A 242 15.70 -5.35 -13.31
N TYR A 243 16.01 -5.82 -12.12
CA TYR A 243 17.31 -5.62 -11.50
C TYR A 243 17.64 -6.80 -10.61
N SER A 244 18.91 -6.94 -10.23
CA SER A 244 19.36 -7.98 -9.32
C SER A 244 20.05 -7.36 -8.12
N TYR A 245 19.66 -7.80 -6.92
CA TYR A 245 20.25 -7.37 -5.67
C TYR A 245 20.44 -8.60 -4.78
N GLN A 246 21.65 -8.77 -4.21
CA GLN A 246 22.00 -9.93 -3.37
C GLN A 246 21.63 -11.29 -4.00
N ASN A 247 21.87 -11.44 -5.31
CA ASN A 247 21.56 -12.65 -6.09
C ASN A 247 20.05 -12.99 -6.22
N VAL A 248 19.17 -12.04 -5.90
CA VAL A 248 17.73 -12.14 -6.11
C VAL A 248 17.34 -11.17 -7.22
N ARG A 249 16.53 -11.65 -8.18
CA ARG A 249 16.01 -10.83 -9.28
C ARG A 249 14.66 -10.23 -8.88
N TYR A 250 14.50 -8.94 -9.16
CA TYR A 250 13.30 -8.17 -8.90
C TYR A 250 12.77 -7.53 -10.18
N ILE A 251 11.47 -7.24 -10.19
CA ILE A 251 10.81 -6.41 -11.18
C ILE A 251 10.01 -5.32 -10.49
N ASN A 252 10.08 -4.09 -10.99
CA ASN A 252 9.25 -2.98 -10.54
C ASN A 252 8.69 -2.20 -11.72
N GLU A 253 7.61 -1.47 -11.47
CA GLU A 253 7.00 -0.56 -12.43
C GLU A 253 7.45 0.88 -12.12
N CYS A 254 7.92 1.61 -13.14
CA CYS A 254 8.34 3.01 -12.98
C CYS A 254 7.39 4.00 -13.65
N ALA A 255 6.63 3.58 -14.64
CA ALA A 255 5.67 4.43 -15.33
C ALA A 255 4.55 3.60 -15.96
N ARG A 256 3.36 4.20 -16.00
CA ARG A 256 2.23 3.75 -16.80
C ARG A 256 1.61 4.95 -17.49
N VAL A 257 1.26 4.79 -18.75
CA VAL A 257 0.52 5.79 -19.53
C VAL A 257 -0.68 5.11 -20.16
N ALA A 258 -1.78 5.84 -20.27
CA ALA A 258 -2.95 5.41 -21.01
C ALA A 258 -3.60 6.61 -21.70
N ALA A 259 -4.18 6.39 -22.88
CA ALA A 259 -4.85 7.43 -23.63
C ALA A 259 -6.06 6.87 -24.40
N GLY A 260 -7.13 7.66 -24.48
CA GLY A 260 -8.40 7.26 -25.12
C GLY A 260 -8.41 7.27 -26.65
N THR A 261 -7.25 7.48 -27.30
CA THR A 261 -7.12 7.33 -28.75
C THR A 261 -5.76 6.72 -29.10
N PRO A 262 -5.67 5.92 -30.18
CA PRO A 262 -4.39 5.36 -30.64
C PRO A 262 -3.33 6.42 -30.94
N GLN A 263 -3.74 7.58 -31.49
CA GLN A 263 -2.85 8.69 -31.85
C GLN A 263 -2.29 9.40 -30.61
N ALA A 264 -3.12 9.69 -29.61
CA ALA A 264 -2.66 10.25 -28.35
C ALA A 264 -1.77 9.25 -27.59
N SER A 265 -2.12 7.97 -27.63
CA SER A 265 -1.29 6.89 -27.08
C SER A 265 0.07 6.84 -27.75
N THR A 266 0.14 6.95 -29.09
CA THR A 266 1.40 6.98 -29.84
C THR A 266 2.25 8.19 -29.47
N LYS A 267 1.66 9.38 -29.32
CA LYS A 267 2.39 10.58 -28.90
C LYS A 267 2.91 10.49 -27.47
N MET A 268 2.10 9.96 -26.54
CA MET A 268 2.56 9.68 -25.17
C MET A 268 3.64 8.60 -25.17
N LEU A 269 3.51 7.60 -26.03
CA LEU A 269 4.47 6.53 -26.20
C LEU A 269 5.80 7.06 -26.74
N GLU A 270 5.82 7.93 -27.74
CA GLU A 270 7.04 8.59 -28.22
C GLU A 270 7.73 9.37 -27.09
N LYS A 271 6.96 10.15 -26.33
CA LYS A 271 7.49 10.90 -25.18
C LYS A 271 8.04 9.96 -24.11
N LEU A 272 7.38 8.83 -23.87
CA LEU A 272 7.80 7.83 -22.91
C LEU A 272 9.05 7.08 -23.39
N MET A 273 9.11 6.70 -24.68
CA MET A 273 10.26 6.05 -25.32
C MET A 273 11.48 6.97 -25.41
N SER A 274 11.28 8.29 -25.50
CA SER A 274 12.36 9.27 -25.42
C SER A 274 13.07 9.26 -24.05
N ARG A 275 12.36 8.83 -23.00
CA ARG A 275 12.89 8.71 -21.64
C ARG A 275 13.30 7.29 -21.27
N TYR A 276 12.57 6.29 -21.78
CA TYR A 276 12.71 4.88 -21.43
C TYR A 276 12.75 4.03 -22.69
N GLN A 277 13.94 3.59 -23.07
CA GLN A 277 14.14 2.72 -24.22
C GLN A 277 14.10 1.26 -23.79
N ASP A 278 13.49 0.40 -24.61
CA ASP A 278 13.41 -1.02 -24.31
C ASP A 278 14.81 -1.66 -24.30
N GLY A 279 15.09 -2.48 -23.28
CA GLY A 279 16.39 -3.09 -23.08
C GLY A 279 17.49 -2.13 -22.61
N ALA A 280 17.20 -0.84 -22.43
CA ALA A 280 18.20 0.11 -21.93
C ALA A 280 18.59 -0.20 -20.48
N THR A 281 19.88 0.00 -20.19
CA THR A 281 20.41 -0.11 -18.83
C THR A 281 20.18 1.18 -18.07
N VAL A 282 19.65 1.08 -16.87
CA VAL A 282 19.39 2.21 -15.97
C VAL A 282 19.96 1.96 -14.59
N GLU A 283 20.27 3.04 -13.89
CA GLU A 283 20.66 3.00 -12.48
C GLU A 283 19.40 2.87 -11.61
N VAL A 284 19.35 1.81 -10.81
CA VAL A 284 18.25 1.51 -9.91
C VAL A 284 18.72 1.72 -8.47
N HIS A 285 18.04 2.60 -7.74
CA HIS A 285 18.26 2.79 -6.32
C HIS A 285 17.41 1.77 -5.56
N VAL A 286 18.05 0.86 -4.82
CA VAL A 286 17.39 -0.27 -4.15
C VAL A 286 17.36 -0.07 -2.65
N ASN A 287 16.19 -0.18 -2.01
CA ASN A 287 16.10 -0.14 -0.56
C ASN A 287 16.83 -1.37 0.03
N PRO A 288 17.92 -1.20 0.81
CA PRO A 288 18.69 -2.34 1.32
C PRO A 288 17.91 -3.14 2.38
N ASP A 289 16.92 -2.53 3.05
CA ASP A 289 16.08 -3.19 4.05
C ASP A 289 14.91 -3.95 3.41
N ASN A 290 14.42 -3.49 2.25
CA ASN A 290 13.41 -4.19 1.46
C ASN A 290 13.73 -4.09 -0.04
N PRO A 291 14.53 -5.00 -0.61
CA PRO A 291 15.02 -4.87 -1.98
C PRO A 291 13.95 -4.93 -3.08
N ALA A 292 12.71 -5.28 -2.75
CA ALA A 292 11.59 -5.15 -3.68
C ALA A 292 11.11 -3.69 -3.84
N GLU A 293 11.45 -2.80 -2.90
CA GLU A 293 11.26 -1.36 -3.04
C GLU A 293 12.50 -0.75 -3.72
N ALA A 294 12.29 -0.22 -4.92
CA ALA A 294 13.34 0.44 -5.67
C ALA A 294 12.76 1.57 -6.53
N THR A 295 13.61 2.53 -6.89
CA THR A 295 13.22 3.68 -7.72
C THR A 295 14.32 4.02 -8.72
N LEU A 296 13.90 4.55 -9.88
CA LEU A 296 14.81 5.10 -10.90
C LEU A 296 15.13 6.58 -10.65
N ASP A 297 14.26 7.30 -9.93
CA ASP A 297 14.41 8.74 -9.68
C ASP A 297 14.09 9.10 -8.23
N ALA A 298 15.04 8.82 -7.34
CA ALA A 298 14.95 9.17 -5.93
C ALA A 298 14.78 10.69 -5.67
N ARG A 299 15.16 11.56 -6.62
CA ARG A 299 15.05 13.02 -6.46
C ARG A 299 13.70 13.54 -6.94
N GLY A 300 13.11 12.92 -7.96
CA GLY A 300 11.83 13.28 -8.57
C GLY A 300 10.64 13.04 -7.64
N GLU A 301 10.65 11.95 -6.87
CA GLU A 301 9.57 11.59 -5.94
C GLU A 301 9.36 12.66 -4.84
N GLY A 302 10.42 13.37 -4.46
CA GLY A 302 10.33 14.47 -3.50
C GLY A 302 9.54 15.69 -4.01
N ARG A 303 9.24 15.79 -5.31
CA ARG A 303 8.48 16.93 -5.87
C ARG A 303 7.03 16.93 -5.43
N ILE A 304 6.44 15.75 -5.24
CA ILE A 304 5.06 15.60 -4.76
C ILE A 304 4.92 16.22 -3.36
N ALA A 305 5.97 16.19 -2.54
CA ALA A 305 5.96 16.84 -1.24
C ALA A 305 5.69 18.35 -1.36
N TYR A 306 6.23 19.06 -2.36
CA TYR A 306 5.94 20.49 -2.53
C TYR A 306 4.49 20.75 -2.91
N VAL A 307 3.89 19.87 -3.73
CA VAL A 307 2.45 19.95 -4.06
C VAL A 307 1.60 19.76 -2.81
N LEU A 308 1.91 18.75 -1.99
CA LEU A 308 1.24 18.51 -0.71
C LEU A 308 1.37 19.71 0.23
N TRP A 309 2.55 20.32 0.32
CA TRP A 309 2.76 21.53 1.13
C TRP A 309 1.98 22.73 0.59
N GLY A 310 1.87 22.88 -0.73
CA GLY A 310 1.03 23.90 -1.36
C GLY A 310 -0.45 23.71 -1.01
N ILE A 311 -0.98 22.49 -1.10
CA ILE A 311 -2.35 22.16 -0.71
C ILE A 311 -2.57 22.42 0.79
N ALA A 312 -1.63 22.00 1.64
CA ALA A 312 -1.68 22.28 3.08
C ALA A 312 -1.72 23.79 3.37
N ALA A 313 -0.94 24.59 2.64
CA ALA A 313 -0.95 26.05 2.76
C ALA A 313 -2.30 26.67 2.33
N VAL A 314 -2.95 26.13 1.29
CA VAL A 314 -4.30 26.56 0.88
C VAL A 314 -5.31 26.28 1.99
N PHE A 315 -5.30 25.08 2.59
CA PHE A 315 -6.20 24.76 3.72
C PHE A 315 -5.93 25.64 4.93
N ALA A 316 -4.67 25.94 5.23
CA ALA A 316 -4.32 26.89 6.29
C ALA A 316 -4.81 28.31 5.98
N ALA A 317 -4.68 28.77 4.72
CA ALA A 317 -5.18 30.07 4.29
C ALA A 317 -6.71 30.15 4.34
N LEU A 318 -7.43 29.08 3.97
CA LEU A 318 -8.88 28.97 4.10
C LEU A 318 -9.32 29.01 5.57
N ALA A 319 -8.62 28.29 6.45
CA ALA A 319 -8.88 28.33 7.89
C ALA A 319 -8.73 29.76 8.44
N LEU A 320 -7.65 30.47 8.05
CA LEU A 320 -7.40 31.85 8.43
C LEU A 320 -8.41 32.83 7.82
N PHE A 321 -8.80 32.64 6.57
CA PHE A 321 -9.78 33.47 5.87
C PHE A 321 -11.15 33.39 6.54
N VAL A 322 -11.62 32.17 6.83
CA VAL A 322 -12.88 31.93 7.54
C VAL A 322 -12.81 32.47 8.98
N ALA A 323 -11.65 32.40 9.63
CA ALA A 323 -11.46 32.96 10.96
C ALA A 323 -11.45 34.51 11.00
N THR A 324 -11.11 35.18 9.89
CA THR A 324 -10.85 36.64 9.87
C THR A 324 -11.88 37.47 9.10
N ARG A 325 -12.52 36.95 8.05
CA ARG A 325 -13.57 37.69 7.31
C ARG A 325 -14.96 37.35 7.83
N GLY A 326 -15.42 38.18 8.75
CA GLY A 326 -16.77 38.15 9.29
C GLY A 326 -17.23 39.51 9.81
N GLY A 327 -16.87 40.60 9.13
CA GLY A 327 -17.43 41.95 9.30
C GLY A 327 -18.06 42.40 7.99
#